data_AF-A0A7G2UFI5-F1
#
_entry.id   AF-A0A7G2UFI5-F1
#
_cell.length_a   1.000
_cell.length_b   1.000
_cell.length_c   1.000
_cell.angle_alpha   90.00
_cell.angle_beta   90.00
_cell.angle_gamma   90.00
#
_symmetry.space_group_name_H-M   'P 1'
#
loop_
_entity.id
_entity.type
_entity.pdbx_description
1 polymer ?
#
loop_
_entity_poly.entity_id
_entity_poly.type
_entity_poly.pdbx_seq_one_letter_code
_entity_poly.pdbx_strand_id
1 'polypeptide(L)'
;MKTLLDTTRFHAPADGRASGGDRPKLTAKQRAIAALEKAIDKDAKAEERLEAARRKAIGEHFTDWIEEADAALIVDVFAGLEVAATKANRKRIASHPLRPGKVDAIVEKRLAEIERIKAEEAAERERERQLDDGAANAA
;
A
#
# COMPACT_ATOMS: atom_id res chain seq x y z
N MET A 1 56.41 -37.70 39.49
CA MET A 1 56.05 -36.74 40.57
C MET A 1 54.96 -35.82 40.05
N LYS A 2 53.85 -35.70 40.79
CA LYS A 2 52.69 -34.83 40.50
C LYS A 2 52.97 -33.40 40.96
N THR A 3 52.59 -32.42 40.13
CA THR A 3 52.04 -31.08 40.50
C THR A 3 51.41 -30.51 39.21
N LEU A 4 50.10 -30.56 38.97
CA LEU A 4 48.99 -29.77 39.53
C LEU A 4 49.23 -28.26 39.52
N LEU A 5 48.44 -27.56 38.66
CA LEU A 5 47.79 -26.25 38.77
C LEU A 5 47.61 -25.71 37.34
N ASP A 6 46.46 -25.92 36.72
CA ASP A 6 45.25 -25.08 36.85
C ASP A 6 45.42 -23.70 36.18
N THR A 7 44.77 -23.56 35.02
CA THR A 7 43.91 -22.42 34.63
C THR A 7 43.63 -22.54 33.14
N THR A 8 42.61 -23.31 32.80
CA THR A 8 41.89 -23.11 31.54
C THR A 8 41.32 -21.70 31.58
N ARG A 9 42.02 -20.73 30.97
CA ARG A 9 41.41 -19.44 30.61
C ARG A 9 40.31 -19.72 29.60
N PHE A 10 39.12 -19.96 30.12
CA PHE A 10 37.88 -19.88 29.39
C PHE A 10 37.80 -18.42 28.88
N HIS A 11 38.23 -18.19 27.64
CA HIS A 11 37.84 -16.98 26.93
C HIS A 11 36.33 -17.08 26.74
N ALA A 12 35.58 -16.38 27.58
CA ALA A 12 34.18 -16.12 27.31
C ALA A 12 34.08 -15.58 25.87
N PRO A 13 33.21 -16.16 25.02
CA PRO A 13 32.96 -15.57 23.72
C PRO A 13 32.50 -14.14 23.99
N ALA A 14 33.11 -13.18 23.30
CA ALA A 14 32.68 -11.79 23.32
C ALA A 14 31.23 -11.74 22.86
N ASP A 15 30.32 -11.91 23.81
CA ASP A 15 28.94 -11.54 23.70
C ASP A 15 28.98 -10.06 23.37
N GLY A 16 28.68 -9.76 22.11
CA GLY A 16 28.77 -8.45 21.45
C GLY A 16 27.87 -7.37 22.05
N ARG A 17 27.62 -7.42 23.36
CA ARG A 17 27.39 -6.24 24.17
C ARG A 17 28.66 -5.41 24.14
N ALA A 18 28.80 -4.65 23.05
CA ALA A 18 29.59 -3.44 23.07
C ALA A 18 29.24 -2.68 24.36
N SER A 19 30.19 -2.70 25.29
CA SER A 19 30.38 -1.68 26.31
C SER A 19 29.89 -0.36 25.73
N GLY A 20 28.95 0.28 26.43
CA GLY A 20 28.32 1.52 26.01
C GLY A 20 29.37 2.62 25.84
N GLY A 21 30.01 2.63 24.68
CA GLY A 21 30.97 3.62 24.27
C GLY A 21 30.28 4.96 24.20
N ASP A 22 30.81 5.87 25.01
CA ASP A 22 30.61 7.32 25.10
C ASP A 22 29.78 7.92 23.94
N ARG A 23 28.46 7.79 24.02
CA ARG A 23 27.55 8.61 23.22
C ARG A 23 27.41 9.92 23.99
N PRO A 24 27.62 11.08 23.35
CA PRO A 24 27.44 12.36 24.03
C PRO A 24 26.07 12.37 24.72
N LYS A 25 26.07 12.56 26.05
CA LYS A 25 24.84 12.61 26.85
C LYS A 25 24.00 13.75 26.31
N LEU A 26 22.98 13.41 25.53
CA LEU A 26 22.00 14.36 25.03
C LEU A 26 21.47 15.17 26.22
N THR A 27 21.50 16.49 26.08
CA THR A 27 20.93 17.39 27.07
C THR A 27 19.45 17.03 27.32
N ALA A 28 18.90 17.39 28.48
CA ALA A 28 17.49 17.14 28.78
C ALA A 28 16.56 17.66 27.66
N LYS A 29 16.90 18.81 27.06
CA LYS A 29 16.21 19.40 25.93
C LYS A 29 16.30 18.55 24.66
N GLN A 30 17.48 18.03 24.31
CA GLN A 30 17.65 17.15 23.15
C GLN A 30 16.92 15.82 23.31
N ARG A 31 16.87 15.26 24.53
CA ARG A 31 16.09 14.04 24.81
C ARG A 31 14.59 14.29 24.69
N ALA A 32 14.10 15.44 25.17
CA ALA A 32 12.70 15.82 25.04
C ALA A 32 12.29 16.02 23.58
N ILE A 33 13.13 16.69 22.78
CA ILE A 33 12.88 16.89 21.33
C ILE A 33 12.89 15.55 20.59
N ALA A 34 13.88 14.68 20.82
CA ALA A 34 13.94 13.36 20.18
C ALA A 34 12.76 12.45 20.57
N ALA A 35 12.27 12.56 21.81
CA ALA A 35 11.07 11.84 22.25
C ALA A 35 9.80 12.37 21.56
N LEU A 36 9.71 13.68 21.36
CA LEU A 36 8.62 14.32 20.63
C LEU A 36 8.63 13.95 19.14
N GLU A 37 9.77 14.03 18.47
CA GLU A 37 9.95 13.61 17.07
C GLU A 37 9.54 12.14 16.90
N LYS A 38 9.99 11.27 17.81
CA LYS A 38 9.64 9.85 17.78
C LYS A 38 8.15 9.60 18.03
N ALA A 39 7.49 10.42 18.86
CA ALA A 39 6.05 10.32 19.10
C ALA A 39 5.25 10.74 17.86
N ILE A 40 5.62 11.88 17.25
CA ILE A 40 5.01 12.37 16.00
C ILE A 40 5.17 11.34 14.87
N ASP A 41 6.37 10.79 14.69
CA ASP A 41 6.63 9.75 13.69
C ASP A 41 5.87 8.46 13.95
N LYS A 42 5.66 8.10 15.23
CA LYS A 42 4.93 6.90 15.61
C LYS A 42 3.45 7.05 15.30
N ASP A 43 2.87 8.22 15.58
CA ASP A 43 1.47 8.53 15.32
C ASP A 43 1.22 8.66 13.82
N ALA A 44 2.13 9.31 13.07
CA ALA A 44 2.07 9.39 11.61
C ALA A 44 2.10 8.01 10.93
N LYS A 45 2.80 7.03 11.52
CA LYS A 45 2.90 5.66 10.99
C LYS A 45 1.83 4.71 11.53
N ALA A 46 0.98 5.15 12.47
CA ALA A 46 -0.02 4.28 13.07
C ALA A 46 -1.10 3.90 12.04
N GLU A 47 -1.62 4.88 11.30
CA GLU A 47 -2.63 4.66 10.27
C GLU A 47 -2.11 3.81 9.11
N GLU A 48 -0.87 4.10 8.65
CA GLU A 48 -0.21 3.31 7.60
C GLU A 48 -0.06 1.84 8.01
N ARG A 49 0.30 1.56 9.26
CA ARG A 49 0.41 0.20 9.79
C ARG A 49 -0.93 -0.51 9.86
N LEU A 50 -1.98 0.19 10.32
CA LEU A 50 -3.32 -0.37 10.36
C LEU A 50 -3.83 -0.70 8.96
N GLU A 51 -3.57 0.18 7.99
CA GLU A 51 -3.96 -0.03 6.61
C GLU A 51 -3.14 -1.15 5.94
N ALA A 52 -1.84 -1.25 6.23
CA ALA A 52 -1.00 -2.36 5.79
C ALA A 52 -1.49 -3.70 6.38
N ALA A 53 -1.85 -3.71 7.67
CA ALA A 53 -2.42 -4.89 8.33
C ALA A 53 -3.76 -5.30 7.70
N ARG A 54 -4.62 -4.32 7.38
CA ARG A 54 -5.89 -4.57 6.68
C ARG A 54 -5.67 -5.20 5.31
N ARG A 55 -4.78 -4.64 4.49
CA ARG A 55 -4.44 -5.18 3.16
C ARG A 55 -3.87 -6.58 3.25
N LYS A 56 -3.02 -6.83 4.24
CA LYS A 56 -2.45 -8.15 4.50
C LYS A 56 -3.56 -9.16 4.85
N ALA A 57 -4.44 -8.84 5.79
CA ALA A 57 -5.54 -9.71 6.19
C ALA A 57 -6.47 -10.03 5.00
N ILE A 58 -6.82 -9.03 4.19
CA ILE A 58 -7.62 -9.25 2.97
C ILE A 58 -6.87 -10.19 2.01
N GLY A 59 -5.60 -9.91 1.73
CA GLY A 59 -4.79 -10.71 0.80
C GLY A 59 -4.61 -12.16 1.25
N GLU A 60 -4.45 -12.41 2.55
CA GLU A 60 -4.29 -13.75 3.11
C GLU A 60 -5.55 -14.61 2.97
N HIS A 61 -6.74 -14.01 2.97
CA HIS A 61 -8.01 -14.73 2.87
C HIS A 61 -8.63 -14.71 1.46
N PHE A 62 -8.10 -13.90 0.55
CA PHE A 62 -8.75 -13.67 -0.74
C PHE A 62 -8.73 -14.92 -1.65
N THR A 63 -7.65 -15.70 -1.62
CA THR A 63 -7.54 -16.92 -2.43
C THR A 63 -8.53 -17.98 -1.94
N ASP A 64 -8.54 -18.27 -0.65
CA ASP A 64 -9.47 -19.22 -0.03
C ASP A 64 -10.92 -18.81 -0.31
N TRP A 65 -11.23 -17.52 -0.21
CA TRP A 65 -12.54 -16.99 -0.53
C TRP A 65 -12.94 -17.19 -2.00
N ILE A 66 -12.01 -17.01 -2.95
CA ILE A 66 -12.29 -17.24 -4.39
C ILE A 66 -12.62 -18.71 -4.64
N GLU A 67 -11.95 -19.64 -3.97
CA GLU A 67 -12.16 -21.08 -4.19
C GLU A 67 -13.54 -21.55 -3.72
N GLU A 68 -14.12 -20.87 -2.72
CA GLU A 68 -15.45 -21.16 -2.17
C GLU A 68 -16.58 -20.34 -2.82
N ALA A 69 -16.23 -19.26 -3.53
CA ALA A 69 -17.20 -18.34 -4.10
C ALA A 69 -17.93 -18.90 -5.34
N ASP A 70 -19.15 -18.40 -5.57
CA ASP A 70 -19.88 -18.66 -6.81
C ASP A 70 -19.11 -18.08 -8.01
N ALA A 71 -19.03 -18.86 -9.10
CA ALA A 71 -18.46 -18.44 -10.37
C ALA A 71 -18.99 -17.09 -10.88
N ALA A 72 -20.29 -16.79 -10.69
CA ALA A 72 -20.87 -15.51 -11.05
C ALA A 72 -20.27 -14.35 -10.24
N LEU A 73 -20.13 -14.55 -8.92
CA LEU A 73 -19.55 -13.56 -8.01
C LEU A 73 -18.06 -13.33 -8.31
N ILE A 74 -17.32 -14.39 -8.63
CA ILE A 74 -15.91 -14.29 -9.03
C ILE A 74 -15.78 -13.40 -10.27
N VAL A 75 -16.61 -13.61 -11.29
CA VAL A 75 -16.63 -12.79 -12.51
C VAL A 75 -16.88 -11.32 -12.18
N ASP A 76 -17.88 -11.02 -11.36
CA ASP A 76 -18.23 -9.65 -11.00
C ASP A 76 -17.12 -8.95 -10.20
N VAL A 77 -16.47 -9.67 -9.28
CA VAL A 77 -15.36 -9.13 -8.49
C VAL A 77 -14.15 -8.83 -9.36
N PHE A 78 -13.71 -9.76 -10.22
CA PHE A 78 -12.59 -9.50 -11.13
C PHE A 78 -12.89 -8.34 -12.10
N ALA A 79 -14.10 -8.29 -12.65
CA ALA A 79 -14.51 -7.19 -13.52
C ALA A 79 -14.50 -5.84 -12.80
N GLY A 80 -15.02 -5.79 -11.57
CA GLY A 80 -15.01 -4.58 -10.74
C GLY A 80 -13.59 -4.10 -10.41
N LEU A 81 -12.72 -5.02 -9.98
CA LEU A 81 -11.33 -4.73 -9.67
C LEU A 81 -10.57 -4.20 -10.89
N GLU A 82 -10.74 -4.83 -12.05
CA GLU A 82 -10.07 -4.39 -13.27
C GLU A 82 -10.53 -3.02 -13.74
N VAL A 83 -11.85 -2.77 -13.75
CA VAL A 83 -12.40 -1.48 -14.19
C VAL A 83 -11.84 -0.33 -13.36
N ALA A 84 -11.78 -0.50 -12.03
CA ALA A 84 -11.24 0.52 -11.11
C ALA A 84 -9.70 0.61 -11.11
N ALA A 85 -9.00 -0.42 -11.60
CA ALA A 85 -7.55 -0.48 -11.53
C ALA A 85 -6.85 0.49 -12.50
N THR A 86 -5.67 0.95 -12.09
CA THR A 86 -4.72 1.63 -12.99
C THR A 86 -4.32 0.70 -14.15
N LYS A 87 -3.83 1.26 -15.26
CA LYS A 87 -3.40 0.48 -16.43
C LYS A 87 -2.39 -0.62 -16.08
N ALA A 88 -1.46 -0.35 -15.16
CA ALA A 88 -0.46 -1.33 -14.73
C ALA A 88 -1.10 -2.47 -13.90
N ASN A 89 -1.99 -2.14 -12.96
CA ASN A 89 -2.64 -3.15 -12.13
C ASN A 89 -3.66 -3.97 -12.93
N ARG A 90 -4.36 -3.36 -13.88
CA ARG A 90 -5.28 -4.07 -14.78
C ARG A 90 -4.56 -5.17 -15.56
N LYS A 91 -3.35 -4.91 -16.07
CA LYS A 91 -2.52 -5.94 -16.73
C LYS A 91 -2.19 -7.11 -15.79
N ARG A 92 -1.87 -6.81 -14.52
CA ARG A 92 -1.57 -7.84 -13.51
C ARG A 92 -2.80 -8.68 -13.16
N ILE A 93 -3.97 -8.04 -13.04
CA ILE A 93 -5.23 -8.73 -12.76
C ILE A 93 -5.65 -9.56 -13.97
N ALA A 94 -5.55 -9.03 -15.19
CA ALA A 94 -5.86 -9.74 -16.43
C ALA A 94 -5.05 -11.03 -16.60
N SER A 95 -3.80 -11.04 -16.14
CA SER A 95 -2.93 -12.24 -16.16
C SER A 95 -3.12 -13.17 -14.96
N HIS A 96 -4.08 -12.91 -14.07
CA HIS A 96 -4.23 -13.68 -12.84
C HIS A 96 -4.80 -15.09 -13.12
N PRO A 97 -4.22 -16.17 -12.55
CA PRO A 97 -4.63 -17.55 -12.86
C PRO A 97 -6.10 -17.86 -12.55
N LEU A 98 -6.65 -17.28 -11.49
CA LEU A 98 -8.04 -17.48 -11.07
C LEU A 98 -9.05 -16.58 -11.77
N ARG A 99 -8.59 -15.71 -12.68
CA ARG A 99 -9.49 -14.80 -13.39
C ARG A 99 -10.27 -15.55 -14.48
N PRO A 100 -11.62 -15.52 -14.46
CA PRO A 100 -12.40 -16.13 -15.51
C PRO A 100 -12.27 -15.38 -16.84
N GLY A 101 -12.16 -16.10 -17.96
CA GLY A 101 -12.04 -15.49 -19.30
C GLY A 101 -13.25 -14.64 -19.73
N LYS A 102 -14.42 -14.82 -19.10
CA LYS A 102 -15.61 -13.99 -19.36
C LYS A 102 -15.44 -12.53 -18.91
N VAL A 103 -14.44 -12.24 -18.08
CA VAL A 103 -14.20 -10.90 -17.53
C VAL A 103 -13.76 -9.92 -18.61
N ASP A 104 -13.04 -10.36 -19.65
CA ASP A 104 -12.52 -9.48 -20.72
C ASP A 104 -13.63 -8.66 -21.37
N ALA A 105 -14.68 -9.32 -21.86
CA ALA A 105 -15.80 -8.65 -22.52
C ALA A 105 -16.54 -7.68 -21.59
N ILE A 106 -16.62 -7.98 -20.29
CA ILE A 106 -17.27 -7.11 -19.30
C ILE A 106 -16.42 -5.86 -19.06
N VAL A 107 -15.11 -6.03 -18.89
CA VAL A 107 -14.17 -4.94 -18.63
C VAL A 107 -14.08 -4.02 -19.83
N GLU A 108 -13.97 -4.56 -21.04
CA GLU A 108 -13.95 -3.78 -22.28
C GLU A 108 -15.20 -2.92 -22.43
N LYS A 109 -16.39 -3.53 -22.26
CA LYS A 109 -17.66 -2.80 -22.33
C LYS A 109 -17.76 -1.68 -21.29
N ARG A 110 -17.40 -1.97 -20.03
CA ARG A 110 -17.48 -0.98 -18.94
C ARG A 110 -16.46 0.15 -19.11
N LEU A 111 -15.26 -0.14 -19.61
CA LEU A 111 -14.27 0.90 -19.90
C LEU A 111 -14.71 1.83 -21.02
N ALA A 112 -15.24 1.28 -22.12
CA ALA A 112 -15.76 2.07 -23.21
C ALA A 112 -16.88 3.01 -22.74
N GLU A 113 -17.78 2.52 -21.89
CA GLU A 113 -18.85 3.34 -21.31
C GLU A 113 -18.30 4.47 -20.42
N ILE A 114 -17.32 4.18 -19.57
CA ILE A 114 -16.66 5.20 -18.73
C ILE A 114 -15.96 6.26 -19.60
N GLU A 115 -15.30 5.86 -20.69
CA GLU A 115 -14.65 6.80 -21.61
C GLU A 115 -15.67 7.68 -22.33
N ARG A 116 -16.81 7.10 -22.75
CA ARG A 116 -17.91 7.87 -23.34
C ARG A 116 -18.47 8.91 -22.38
N ILE A 117 -18.80 8.51 -21.15
CA ILE A 117 -19.31 9.43 -20.12
C ILE A 117 -18.30 10.55 -19.87
N LYS A 118 -17.01 10.24 -19.72
CA LYS A 118 -15.97 11.26 -19.53
C LYS A 118 -15.83 12.22 -20.71
N ALA A 119 -15.99 11.73 -21.94
CA ALA A 119 -15.95 12.56 -23.14
C ALA A 119 -17.18 13.49 -23.21
N GLU A 120 -18.36 12.99 -22.86
CA GLU A 120 -19.59 13.77 -22.80
C GLU A 120 -19.49 14.86 -21.72
N GLU A 121 -19.05 14.53 -20.50
CA GLU A 121 -18.81 15.48 -19.41
C GLU A 121 -17.72 16.53 -19.74
N ALA A 122 -16.69 16.14 -20.49
CA ALA A 122 -15.65 17.06 -20.94
C ALA A 122 -16.19 18.04 -21.98
N ALA A 123 -16.99 17.56 -22.94
CA ALA A 123 -17.63 18.38 -23.95
C ALA A 123 -18.66 19.35 -23.36
N GLU A 124 -19.42 18.92 -22.35
CA GLU A 124 -20.35 19.79 -21.61
C GLU A 124 -19.59 20.90 -20.87
N ARG A 125 -18.54 20.55 -20.12
CA ARG A 125 -17.67 21.55 -19.45
C ARG A 125 -16.97 22.51 -20.42
N GLU A 126 -16.74 22.09 -21.66
CA GLU A 126 -16.19 22.98 -22.69
C GLU A 126 -17.26 23.93 -23.23
N ARG A 127 -18.48 23.44 -23.46
CA ARG A 127 -19.62 24.28 -23.86
C ARG A 127 -19.98 25.32 -22.79
N GLU A 128 -19.98 24.93 -21.52
CA GLU A 128 -20.21 25.86 -20.41
C GLU A 128 -19.15 26.97 -20.37
N ARG A 129 -17.87 26.63 -20.57
CA ARG A 129 -16.78 27.62 -20.64
C ARG A 129 -16.95 28.59 -21.80
N GLN A 130 -17.31 28.10 -22.98
CA GLN A 130 -17.53 28.95 -24.15
C GLN A 130 -18.74 29.90 -23.97
N LEU A 131 -19.77 29.48 -23.22
CA LEU A 131 -20.91 30.33 -22.90
C LEU A 131 -20.56 31.43 -21.88
N ASP A 132 -19.74 31.11 -20.87
CA ASP A 132 -19.28 32.06 -19.85
C ASP A 132 -18.32 33.12 -20.43
N ASP A 133 -17.35 32.69 -21.26
CA ASP A 133 -16.43 33.59 -21.97
C ASP A 133 -17.14 34.48 -23.01
N GLY A 134 -18.24 33.99 -23.59
CA GLY A 134 -19.10 34.76 -24.50
C GLY A 134 -19.96 35.80 -23.79
N ALA A 135 -20.44 35.50 -22.57
CA ALA A 135 -21.19 36.45 -21.75
C ALA A 135 -20.29 37.56 -21.19
N ALA A 136 -19.03 37.25 -20.84
CA ALA A 136 -18.06 38.22 -20.34
C ALA A 136 -17.57 39.22 -21.42
N ASN A 137 -17.59 38.85 -22.70
CA ASN A 137 -17.20 39.74 -23.82
C ASN A 137 -18.36 40.56 -24.41
N ALA A 138 -19.59 40.34 -23.95
CA ALA A 138 -20.79 41.04 -24.42
C ALA A 138 -21.32 42.11 -23.45
N ALA A 139 -20.65 42.32 -22.31
CA ALA A 139 -20.95 43.34 -21.29
C ALA A 139 -19.91 44.48 -21.34
#